data_AF-A0AAW0KHX3-F1
#
_entry.id   AF-A0AAW0KHX3-F1
#
_cell.length_a   1.000
_cell.length_b   1.000
_cell.length_c   1.000
_cell.angle_alpha   90.00
_cell.angle_beta   90.00
_cell.angle_gamma   90.00
#
_symmetry.space_group_name_H-M   'P 1'
#
loop_
_entity.id
_entity.type
_entity.pdbx_description
1 polymer ?
#
loop_
_entity_poly.entity_id
_entity_poly.type
_entity_poly.pdbx_seq_one_letter_code
_entity_poly.pdbx_strand_id
1 'polypeptide(L)'
;MEAARTVKDVSPHEFVKAYAAHLKRSGHPNFRVQPWAMMTKLRPFVHTFLKEASAMFELHICTMGERDYASKMVEFLDPEKVYFKSRVIAREDLIDSEEKSLDLVPRHKRMAIILDDNQHVWKHDQSNLILVQKYFYFNSKSAKSIASFSALNTDEDETTGVLATILEKLKLIHRLFFNPKSKGGLVHRDVRSILANLRVLQGCKLTFKGNFPRV
;
A
#
# COMPACT_ATOMS: atom_id res chain seq x y z
N MET A 1 23.63 38.29 -8.69
CA MET A 1 24.07 36.95 -8.24
C MET A 1 22.82 36.19 -7.86
N GLU A 2 22.41 35.23 -8.68
CA GLU A 2 21.20 34.43 -8.45
C GLU A 2 21.57 33.25 -7.53
N ALA A 3 20.90 33.15 -6.38
CA ALA A 3 21.18 32.12 -5.39
C ALA A 3 20.86 30.74 -5.95
N ALA A 4 21.78 29.79 -5.80
CA ALA A 4 21.58 28.41 -6.22
C ALA A 4 20.39 27.79 -5.49
N ARG A 5 19.30 27.52 -6.20
CA ARG A 5 18.12 26.81 -5.68
C ARG A 5 18.42 25.31 -5.61
N THR A 6 18.11 24.68 -4.48
CA THR A 6 18.23 23.23 -4.36
C THR A 6 16.97 22.55 -4.92
N VAL A 7 17.04 21.27 -5.27
CA VAL A 7 15.90 20.50 -5.84
C VAL A 7 14.65 20.55 -4.95
N LYS A 8 14.82 20.82 -3.65
CA LYS A 8 13.75 20.97 -2.67
C LYS A 8 12.92 22.26 -2.81
N ASP A 9 13.46 23.27 -3.51
CA ASP A 9 12.86 24.59 -3.65
C ASP A 9 12.08 24.76 -4.97
N VAL A 10 12.02 23.70 -5.78
CA VAL A 10 11.40 23.71 -7.11
C VAL A 10 10.04 23.02 -7.02
N SER A 11 8.98 23.75 -7.37
CA SER A 11 7.64 23.16 -7.51
C SER A 11 7.71 21.92 -8.40
N PRO A 12 7.01 20.82 -8.08
CA PRO A 12 7.02 19.60 -8.89
C PRO A 12 6.75 19.85 -10.38
N HIS A 13 5.93 20.85 -10.70
CA HIS A 13 5.64 21.27 -12.07
C HIS A 13 6.85 21.93 -12.76
N GLU A 14 7.60 22.75 -12.04
CA GLU A 14 8.83 23.36 -12.56
C GLU A 14 9.94 22.34 -12.71
N PHE A 15 10.05 21.38 -11.79
CA PHE A 15 11.02 20.29 -11.88
C PHE A 15 10.76 19.44 -13.12
N VAL A 16 9.51 19.02 -13.31
CA VAL A 16 9.08 18.25 -14.49
C VAL A 16 9.37 19.02 -15.78
N LYS A 17 9.07 20.32 -15.82
CA LYS A 17 9.32 21.17 -16.99
C LYS A 17 10.81 21.32 -17.28
N ALA A 18 11.63 21.54 -16.25
CA ALA A 18 13.09 21.64 -16.37
C ALA A 18 13.73 20.33 -16.81
N TYR A 19 13.27 19.20 -16.25
CA TYR A 19 13.76 17.86 -16.58
C TYR A 19 13.37 17.45 -18.00
N ALA A 20 12.11 17.69 -18.42
CA ALA A 20 11.67 17.47 -19.79
C ALA A 20 12.46 18.33 -20.81
N ALA A 21 12.79 19.58 -20.45
CA ALA A 21 13.62 20.45 -21.28
C ALA A 21 15.08 19.99 -21.37
N HIS A 22 15.64 19.45 -20.29
CA HIS A 22 16.98 18.86 -20.29
C HIS A 22 17.07 17.64 -21.22
N LEU A 23 16.11 16.72 -21.12
CA LEU A 23 16.06 15.50 -21.94
C LEU A 23 15.87 15.77 -23.44
N LYS A 24 15.18 16.87 -23.80
CA LYS A 24 15.09 17.31 -25.20
C LYS A 24 16.42 17.85 -25.74
N ARG A 25 17.24 18.49 -24.88
CA ARG A 25 18.55 19.04 -25.27
C ARG A 25 19.64 17.99 -25.40
N SER A 26 19.53 16.85 -24.70
CA SER A 26 20.51 15.76 -24.76
C SER A 26 20.42 14.88 -26.03
N GLY A 27 19.59 15.26 -27.00
CA GLY A 27 19.63 14.73 -28.37
C GLY A 27 19.30 13.23 -28.51
N HIS A 28 18.60 12.63 -27.54
CA HIS A 28 18.22 11.22 -27.59
C HIS A 28 17.07 11.02 -28.61
N PRO A 29 17.31 10.38 -29.78
CA PRO A 29 16.45 10.50 -30.95
C PRO A 29 15.13 9.73 -30.88
N ASN A 30 14.87 8.98 -29.80
CA ASN A 30 13.63 8.26 -29.55
C ASN A 30 12.97 8.60 -28.21
N PHE A 31 13.28 9.75 -27.62
CA PHE A 31 12.61 10.18 -26.39
C PHE A 31 11.22 10.72 -26.70
N ARG A 32 10.24 9.82 -26.87
CA ARG A 32 8.85 10.18 -26.61
C ARG A 32 8.80 10.62 -25.15
N VAL A 33 8.46 11.88 -24.89
CA VAL A 33 8.02 12.28 -23.55
C VAL A 33 6.90 11.30 -23.22
N GLN A 34 7.16 10.36 -22.31
CA GLN A 34 6.12 9.46 -21.83
C GLN A 34 4.96 10.37 -21.43
N PRO A 35 3.71 10.13 -21.86
CA PRO A 35 2.62 11.09 -21.65
C PRO A 35 2.34 11.38 -20.17
N TRP A 36 3.02 10.65 -19.28
CA TRP A 36 2.88 10.66 -17.84
C TRP A 36 4.17 11.19 -17.23
N ALA A 37 4.37 12.50 -17.33
CA ALA A 37 5.25 13.18 -16.39
C ALA A 37 4.55 13.22 -15.02
N MET A 38 4.32 12.04 -14.43
CA MET A 38 3.69 11.85 -13.14
C MET A 38 4.77 11.84 -12.08
N MET A 39 4.66 12.75 -11.12
CA MET A 39 5.45 12.65 -9.90
C MET A 39 4.82 11.61 -9.00
N THR A 40 5.58 10.58 -8.65
CA THR A 40 5.14 9.52 -7.74
C THR A 40 5.84 9.69 -6.41
N LYS A 41 5.06 9.69 -5.33
CA LYS A 41 5.58 9.62 -3.97
C LYS A 41 5.24 8.26 -3.39
N LEU A 42 6.27 7.49 -3.08
CA LEU A 42 6.13 6.28 -2.28
C LEU A 42 5.86 6.67 -0.83
N ARG A 43 4.89 5.99 -0.20
CA ARG A 43 4.60 6.18 1.21
C ARG A 43 5.81 5.77 2.05
N PRO A 44 6.19 6.54 3.09
CA PRO A 44 7.28 6.17 3.98
C PRO A 44 7.15 4.74 4.49
N PHE A 45 8.29 4.08 4.74
CA PHE A 45 8.38 2.69 5.21
C PHE A 45 7.95 1.59 4.21
N VAL A 46 7.57 1.91 2.96
CA VAL A 46 7.01 0.90 2.02
C VAL A 46 7.94 -0.28 1.71
N HIS A 47 9.25 -0.06 1.54
CA HIS A 47 10.17 -1.15 1.20
C HIS A 47 10.38 -2.11 2.38
N THR A 48 10.53 -1.57 3.59
CA THR A 48 10.61 -2.36 4.82
C THR A 48 9.31 -3.12 5.05
N PHE A 49 8.17 -2.45 4.85
CA PHE A 49 6.85 -3.08 4.90
C PHE A 49 6.76 -4.27 3.94
N LEU A 50 7.10 -4.11 2.67
CA LEU A 50 7.04 -5.19 1.67
C LEU A 50 7.97 -6.35 2.03
N LYS A 51 9.20 -6.03 2.44
CA LYS A 51 10.19 -7.03 2.87
C LYS A 51 9.66 -7.87 4.03
N GLU A 52 9.22 -7.24 5.12
CA GLU A 52 8.74 -7.96 6.30
C GLU A 52 7.39 -8.65 6.08
N ALA A 53 6.46 -8.03 5.35
CA ALA A 53 5.18 -8.65 5.03
C ALA A 53 5.37 -9.89 4.14
N SER A 54 6.32 -9.87 3.20
CA SER A 54 6.59 -11.00 2.29
C SER A 54 7.07 -12.27 3.02
N ALA A 55 7.63 -12.14 4.22
CA ALA A 55 8.02 -13.28 5.05
C ALA A 55 6.82 -14.03 5.65
N MET A 56 5.64 -13.42 5.66
CA MET A 56 4.40 -13.96 6.26
C MET A 56 3.26 -14.14 5.25
N PHE A 57 3.29 -13.38 4.14
CA PHE A 57 2.18 -13.28 3.19
C PHE A 57 2.67 -13.39 1.74
N GLU A 58 1.85 -14.03 0.91
CA GLU A 58 1.98 -13.92 -0.55
C GLU A 58 1.35 -12.60 -1.00
N LEU A 59 2.16 -11.68 -1.54
CA LEU A 59 1.72 -10.33 -1.88
C LEU A 59 1.13 -10.27 -3.30
N HIS A 60 -0.02 -9.59 -3.42
CA HIS A 60 -0.73 -9.31 -4.67
C HIS A 60 -0.96 -7.80 -4.79
N ILE A 61 -0.89 -7.26 -6.00
CA ILE A 61 -1.37 -5.91 -6.31
C ILE A 61 -2.74 -6.02 -6.97
N CYS A 62 -3.71 -5.23 -6.49
CA CYS A 62 -5.01 -5.07 -7.15
C CYS A 62 -5.34 -3.58 -7.27
N THR A 63 -5.37 -3.07 -8.50
CA THR A 63 -5.49 -1.64 -8.80
C THR A 63 -6.58 -1.36 -9.84
N MET A 64 -7.24 -0.21 -9.69
CA MET A 64 -8.16 0.33 -10.72
C MET A 64 -7.40 1.04 -11.85
N GLY A 65 -6.07 1.16 -11.73
CA GLY A 65 -5.21 1.71 -12.77
C GLY A 65 -4.94 0.72 -13.90
N GLU A 66 -4.63 1.26 -15.08
CA GLU A 66 -4.26 0.48 -16.25
C GLU A 66 -2.97 -0.31 -16.03
N ARG A 67 -2.80 -1.39 -16.80
CA ARG A 67 -1.68 -2.32 -16.67
C ARG A 67 -0.33 -1.64 -16.78
N ASP A 68 -0.16 -0.76 -17.77
CA ASP A 68 1.12 -0.11 -18.01
C ASP A 68 1.53 0.76 -16.81
N TYR A 69 0.56 1.43 -16.16
CA TYR A 69 0.80 2.15 -14.90
C TYR A 69 1.18 1.19 -13.78
N ALA A 70 0.45 0.08 -13.62
CA ALA A 70 0.73 -0.91 -12.59
C ALA A 70 2.15 -1.51 -12.75
N SER A 71 2.54 -1.85 -13.98
CA SER A 71 3.88 -2.36 -14.30
C SER A 71 4.97 -1.36 -13.94
N LYS A 72 4.77 -0.06 -14.22
CA LYS A 72 5.71 0.98 -13.78
C LYS A 72 5.79 1.13 -12.27
N MET A 73 4.67 1.04 -11.57
CA MET A 73 4.68 1.08 -10.10
C MET A 73 5.41 -0.14 -9.49
N VAL A 74 5.30 -1.31 -10.10
CA VAL A 74 6.04 -2.51 -9.68
C VAL A 74 7.55 -2.30 -9.83
N GLU A 75 8.03 -1.65 -10.90
CA GLU A 75 9.46 -1.33 -11.07
C GLU A 75 10.00 -0.49 -9.89
N PHE A 76 9.19 0.42 -9.34
CA PHE A 76 9.57 1.22 -8.16
C PHE A 76 9.47 0.45 -6.85
N LEU A 77 8.46 -0.41 -6.68
CA LEU A 77 8.18 -1.10 -5.42
C LEU A 77 8.99 -2.38 -5.22
N ASP A 78 9.24 -3.11 -6.30
CA ASP A 78 9.84 -4.45 -6.32
C ASP A 78 10.86 -4.56 -7.48
N PRO A 79 11.96 -3.78 -7.43
CA PRO A 79 12.96 -3.75 -8.50
C PRO A 79 13.63 -5.12 -8.73
N GLU A 80 13.75 -5.93 -7.67
CA GLU A 80 14.32 -7.28 -7.72
C GLU A 80 13.29 -8.36 -8.11
N LYS A 81 12.00 -7.99 -8.27
CA LYS A 81 10.89 -8.86 -8.67
C LYS A 81 10.67 -10.06 -7.73
N VAL A 82 10.93 -9.88 -6.45
CA VAL A 82 10.85 -10.93 -5.42
C VAL A 82 9.47 -11.01 -4.75
N TYR A 83 8.72 -9.90 -4.71
CA TYR A 83 7.49 -9.77 -3.93
C TYR A 83 6.23 -10.10 -4.72
N PHE A 84 6.04 -9.50 -5.90
CA PHE A 84 4.76 -9.61 -6.62
C PHE A 84 4.79 -10.65 -7.74
N LYS A 85 5.94 -10.85 -8.39
CA LYS A 85 6.07 -11.75 -9.55
C LYS A 85 4.98 -11.43 -10.60
N SER A 86 4.11 -12.39 -10.93
CA SER A 86 2.97 -12.22 -11.85
C SER A 86 1.64 -11.84 -11.16
N ARG A 87 1.64 -11.58 -9.85
CA ARG A 87 0.43 -11.34 -9.04
C ARG A 87 0.01 -9.86 -9.08
N VAL A 88 -0.31 -9.37 -10.27
CA VAL A 88 -0.76 -8.00 -10.51
C VAL A 88 -2.09 -8.04 -11.25
N ILE A 89 -3.14 -7.62 -10.57
CA ILE A 89 -4.49 -7.46 -11.09
C ILE A 89 -4.68 -5.96 -11.38
N ALA A 90 -4.73 -5.60 -12.65
CA ALA A 90 -4.96 -4.23 -13.10
C ALA A 90 -6.40 -4.05 -13.60
N ARG A 91 -6.75 -2.85 -14.03
CA ARG A 91 -8.11 -2.49 -14.47
C ARG A 91 -8.67 -3.46 -15.51
N GLU A 92 -7.83 -3.90 -16.43
CA GLU A 92 -8.19 -4.80 -17.54
C GLU A 92 -8.51 -6.23 -17.07
N ASP A 93 -8.10 -6.61 -15.85
CA ASP A 93 -8.40 -7.91 -15.24
C ASP A 93 -9.69 -7.89 -14.39
N LEU A 94 -10.23 -6.72 -14.11
CA LEU A 94 -11.40 -6.56 -13.26
C LEU A 94 -12.67 -7.01 -13.98
N ILE A 95 -13.56 -7.69 -13.27
CA ILE A 95 -14.85 -8.14 -13.80
C ILE A 95 -15.81 -6.96 -13.96
N ASP A 96 -15.79 -6.04 -12.99
CA ASP A 96 -16.51 -4.77 -13.01
C ASP A 96 -15.48 -3.64 -12.89
N SER A 97 -15.53 -2.66 -13.80
CA SER A 97 -14.56 -1.57 -13.83
C SER A 97 -14.64 -0.62 -12.63
N GLU A 98 -15.66 -0.75 -11.77
CA GLU A 98 -15.85 0.04 -10.55
C GLU A 98 -15.66 -0.78 -9.26
N GLU A 99 -15.41 -2.09 -9.36
CA GLU A 99 -15.30 -2.99 -8.21
C GLU A 99 -14.08 -3.92 -8.26
N LYS A 100 -13.56 -4.23 -7.08
CA LYS A 100 -12.54 -5.24 -6.83
C LYS A 100 -13.17 -6.41 -6.08
N SER A 101 -12.70 -7.62 -6.41
CA SER A 101 -13.13 -8.85 -5.75
C SER A 101 -11.94 -9.77 -5.48
N LEU A 102 -11.97 -10.46 -4.33
CA LEU A 102 -11.04 -11.53 -4.00
C LEU A 102 -11.24 -12.77 -4.86
N ASP A 103 -12.32 -12.84 -5.66
CA ASP A 103 -12.53 -13.95 -6.60
C ASP A 103 -11.46 -13.99 -7.70
N LEU A 104 -10.77 -12.87 -7.96
CA LEU A 104 -9.62 -12.78 -8.86
C LEU A 104 -8.30 -13.25 -8.22
N VAL A 105 -8.29 -13.47 -6.90
CA VAL A 105 -7.12 -13.97 -6.17
C VAL A 105 -7.25 -15.49 -6.02
N PRO A 106 -6.26 -16.29 -6.46
CA PRO A 106 -6.33 -17.77 -6.43
C PRO A 106 -6.10 -18.35 -5.03
N ARG A 107 -6.75 -17.79 -4.00
CA ARG A 107 -6.65 -18.17 -2.59
C ARG A 107 -8.02 -18.10 -1.94
N HIS A 108 -8.25 -18.97 -0.96
CA HIS A 108 -9.53 -18.97 -0.24
C HIS A 108 -9.69 -17.68 0.57
N LYS A 109 -10.85 -17.02 0.48
CA LYS A 109 -11.12 -15.73 1.17
C LYS A 109 -10.84 -15.76 2.67
N ARG A 110 -11.04 -16.90 3.34
CA ARG A 110 -10.68 -17.13 4.76
C ARG A 110 -9.20 -16.88 5.11
N MET A 111 -8.31 -16.80 4.12
CA MET A 111 -6.86 -16.60 4.29
C MET A 111 -6.35 -15.29 3.64
N ALA A 112 -7.24 -14.52 3.00
CA ALA A 112 -6.88 -13.31 2.28
C ALA A 112 -7.17 -12.07 3.13
N ILE A 113 -6.25 -11.10 3.15
CA ILE A 113 -6.43 -9.80 3.79
C ILE A 113 -6.31 -8.73 2.69
N ILE A 114 -7.21 -7.76 2.72
CA ILE A 114 -7.19 -6.62 1.80
C ILE A 114 -6.65 -5.40 2.57
N LEU A 115 -5.71 -4.69 1.96
CA LEU A 115 -5.26 -3.37 2.39
C LEU A 115 -5.65 -2.38 1.30
N ASP A 116 -6.62 -1.51 1.57
CA ASP A 116 -7.10 -0.52 0.59
C ASP A 116 -7.61 0.72 1.33
N ASP A 117 -7.50 1.89 0.72
CA ASP A 117 -7.98 3.16 1.26
C ASP A 117 -9.44 3.45 0.89
N ASN A 118 -10.03 2.65 -0.02
CA ASN A 118 -11.41 2.80 -0.43
C ASN A 118 -12.23 1.52 -0.20
N GLN A 119 -13.07 1.52 0.84
CA GLN A 119 -13.95 0.36 1.10
C GLN A 119 -15.03 0.15 0.03
N HIS A 120 -15.42 1.19 -0.72
CA HIS A 120 -16.55 1.13 -1.65
C HIS A 120 -16.27 0.29 -2.89
N VAL A 121 -14.99 0.11 -3.25
CA VAL A 121 -14.62 -0.78 -4.36
C VAL A 121 -14.61 -2.26 -3.93
N TRP A 122 -14.72 -2.59 -2.64
CA TRP A 122 -14.70 -3.97 -2.12
C TRP A 122 -16.06 -4.41 -1.59
N LYS A 123 -17.14 -4.18 -2.35
CA LYS A 123 -18.53 -4.32 -1.88
C LYS A 123 -18.83 -5.68 -1.25
N HIS A 124 -18.32 -6.75 -1.84
CA HIS A 124 -18.59 -8.13 -1.40
C HIS A 124 -17.54 -8.71 -0.43
N ASP A 125 -16.40 -8.04 -0.23
CA ASP A 125 -15.26 -8.56 0.54
C ASP A 125 -14.83 -7.64 1.70
N GLN A 126 -15.69 -6.72 2.16
CA GLN A 126 -15.37 -5.79 3.26
C GLN A 126 -14.97 -6.48 4.59
N SER A 127 -15.39 -7.72 4.79
CA SER A 127 -15.01 -8.52 5.96
C SER A 127 -13.52 -8.90 5.97
N ASN A 128 -12.85 -8.86 4.81
CA ASN A 128 -11.42 -9.09 4.64
C ASN A 128 -10.59 -7.79 4.67
N LEU A 129 -11.26 -6.63 4.68
CA LEU A 129 -10.63 -5.31 4.55
C LEU A 129 -10.04 -4.79 5.86
N ILE A 130 -8.79 -4.37 5.81
CA ILE A 130 -8.22 -3.40 6.73
C ILE A 130 -8.20 -2.07 5.98
N LEU A 131 -9.09 -1.15 6.36
CA LEU A 131 -9.15 0.17 5.77
C LEU A 131 -7.88 0.94 6.13
N VAL A 132 -7.14 1.35 5.11
CA VAL A 132 -5.89 2.10 5.24
C VAL A 132 -6.20 3.60 5.11
N GLN A 133 -5.59 4.43 5.96
CA GLN A 133 -5.73 5.86 5.79
C GLN A 133 -5.13 6.29 4.45
N LYS A 134 -5.92 7.01 3.65
CA LYS A 134 -5.50 7.54 2.35
C LYS A 134 -4.26 8.42 2.49
N TYR A 135 -3.28 8.21 1.60
CA TYR A 135 -2.01 8.94 1.61
C TYR A 135 -2.10 10.20 0.75
N PHE A 136 -2.18 11.36 1.40
CA PHE A 136 -2.30 12.66 0.74
C PHE A 136 -0.98 13.43 0.78
N TYR A 137 0.00 12.99 -0.02
CA TYR A 137 1.28 13.70 -0.10
C TYR A 137 1.19 14.98 -0.91
N PHE A 138 0.78 14.87 -2.18
CA PHE A 138 0.59 16.02 -3.05
C PHE A 138 -0.73 16.73 -2.75
N ASN A 139 -0.69 18.06 -2.84
CA ASN A 139 -1.89 18.88 -2.68
C ASN A 139 -2.92 18.53 -3.76
N SER A 140 -4.12 18.12 -3.36
CA SER A 140 -5.22 17.79 -4.27
C SER A 140 -6.44 18.65 -3.96
N LYS A 141 -7.03 19.22 -5.03
CA LYS A 141 -8.30 19.97 -4.95
C LYS A 141 -9.47 19.13 -4.42
N SER A 142 -9.36 17.80 -4.40
CA SER A 142 -10.40 16.88 -3.91
C SER A 142 -10.44 16.75 -2.39
N ALA A 143 -9.38 17.15 -1.67
CA ALA A 143 -9.26 17.01 -0.21
C ALA A 143 -9.36 18.37 0.47
N LYS A 144 -10.42 19.14 0.17
CA LYS A 144 -10.55 20.59 0.49
C LYS A 144 -10.41 20.98 1.97
N SER A 145 -10.33 20.03 2.90
CA SER A 145 -10.20 20.27 4.35
C SER A 145 -8.93 19.72 4.99
N ILE A 146 -8.07 18.98 4.28
CA ILE A 146 -6.85 18.37 4.85
C ILE A 146 -5.62 18.95 4.16
N ALA A 147 -4.74 19.58 4.93
CA ALA A 147 -3.44 20.01 4.42
C ALA A 147 -2.61 18.79 4.02
N SER A 148 -2.15 18.76 2.77
CA SER A 148 -1.30 17.67 2.26
C SER A 148 0.10 17.71 2.90
N PHE A 149 0.78 16.57 2.98
CA PHE A 149 2.14 16.49 3.56
C PHE A 149 3.14 17.43 2.89
N SER A 150 3.08 17.56 1.56
CA SER A 150 3.93 18.50 0.81
C SER A 150 3.69 19.96 1.20
N ALA A 151 2.45 20.36 1.49
CA ALA A 151 2.12 21.71 1.94
C ALA A 151 2.61 22.00 3.37
N LEU A 152 2.72 20.97 4.20
CA LEU A 152 3.21 21.04 5.57
C LEU A 152 4.73 20.86 5.65
N ASN A 153 5.43 20.67 4.53
CA ASN A 153 6.86 20.32 4.47
C ASN A 153 7.22 19.15 5.40
N THR A 154 6.36 18.15 5.47
CA THR A 154 6.52 16.96 6.33
C THR A 154 6.11 15.69 5.58
N ASP A 155 6.15 14.53 6.24
CA ASP A 155 5.69 13.24 5.72
C ASP A 155 5.29 12.32 6.91
N GLU A 156 4.84 11.10 6.61
CA GLU A 156 4.64 10.09 7.65
C GLU A 156 5.96 9.61 8.25
N ASP A 157 5.94 9.32 9.55
CA ASP A 157 7.10 8.76 10.27
C ASP A 157 7.35 7.29 9.87
N GLU A 158 8.61 6.89 9.75
CA GLU A 158 8.95 5.51 9.35
C GLU A 158 8.70 4.47 10.45
N THR A 159 8.64 4.87 11.72
CA THR A 159 8.51 3.94 12.86
C THR A 159 7.10 3.86 13.40
N THR A 160 6.35 4.95 13.31
CA THR A 160 5.00 5.12 13.88
C THR A 160 3.96 5.49 12.84
N GLY A 161 4.35 5.66 11.57
CA GLY A 161 3.46 5.93 10.46
C GLY A 161 2.50 4.77 10.15
N VAL A 162 1.67 4.99 9.14
CA VAL A 162 0.54 4.09 8.86
C VAL A 162 1.01 2.71 8.44
N LEU A 163 2.02 2.59 7.57
CA LEU A 163 2.54 1.29 7.15
C LEU A 163 3.21 0.52 8.28
N ALA A 164 3.95 1.19 9.17
CA ALA A 164 4.56 0.56 10.34
C ALA A 164 3.47 0.00 11.29
N THR A 165 2.42 0.79 11.54
CA THR A 165 1.27 0.36 12.36
C THR A 165 0.53 -0.83 11.74
N ILE A 166 0.32 -0.80 10.41
CA ILE A 166 -0.33 -1.90 9.69
C ILE A 166 0.53 -3.16 9.76
N LEU A 167 1.85 -3.05 9.61
CA LEU A 167 2.74 -4.21 9.69
C LEU A 167 2.63 -4.91 11.05
N GLU A 168 2.62 -4.18 12.16
CA GLU A 168 2.44 -4.76 13.49
C GLU A 168 1.07 -5.44 13.65
N LYS A 169 0.01 -4.85 13.07
CA LYS A 169 -1.31 -5.47 12.99
C LYS A 169 -1.29 -6.77 12.18
N LEU A 170 -0.61 -6.80 11.03
CA LEU A 170 -0.45 -8.00 10.20
C LEU A 170 0.33 -9.10 10.92
N LYS A 171 1.42 -8.75 11.62
CA LYS A 171 2.18 -9.70 12.47
C LYS A 171 1.28 -10.31 13.55
N LEU A 172 0.45 -9.49 14.20
CA LEU A 172 -0.52 -9.99 15.19
C LEU A 172 -1.55 -10.93 14.57
N ILE A 173 -2.15 -10.54 13.44
CA ILE A 173 -3.13 -11.37 12.73
C ILE A 173 -2.51 -12.70 12.30
N HIS A 174 -1.30 -12.67 11.74
CA HIS A 174 -0.57 -13.87 11.35
C HIS A 174 -0.33 -14.80 12.54
N ARG A 175 0.16 -14.26 13.68
CA ARG A 175 0.33 -15.04 14.92
C ARG A 175 -0.97 -15.67 15.41
N LEU A 176 -2.08 -14.92 15.40
CA LEU A 176 -3.40 -15.43 15.81
C LEU A 176 -3.92 -16.50 14.85
N PHE A 177 -3.76 -16.29 13.54
CA PHE A 177 -4.21 -17.21 12.51
C PHE A 177 -3.43 -18.53 12.57
N PHE A 178 -2.12 -18.51 12.80
CA PHE A 178 -1.29 -19.71 12.87
C PHE A 178 -1.02 -20.22 14.29
N ASN A 179 -1.69 -19.70 15.32
CA ASN A 179 -1.49 -20.13 16.71
C ASN A 179 -1.79 -21.63 16.89
N PRO A 180 -0.81 -22.48 17.25
CA PRO A 180 -1.01 -23.94 17.34
C PRO A 180 -2.03 -24.35 18.40
N LYS A 181 -2.33 -23.49 19.38
CA LYS A 181 -3.29 -23.76 20.45
C LYS A 181 -4.75 -23.51 20.05
N SER A 182 -5.03 -22.89 18.90
CA SER A 182 -6.43 -22.67 18.49
C SER A 182 -7.09 -24.00 18.13
N LYS A 183 -8.31 -24.20 18.63
CA LYS A 183 -9.09 -25.43 18.40
C LYS A 183 -9.39 -25.59 16.90
N GLY A 184 -9.20 -26.79 16.38
CA GLY A 184 -9.38 -27.12 14.96
C GLY A 184 -8.13 -26.84 14.12
N GLY A 185 -7.92 -27.68 13.09
CA GLY A 185 -6.85 -27.48 12.11
C GLY A 185 -7.02 -26.19 11.30
N LEU A 186 -6.07 -25.90 10.42
CA LEU A 186 -6.09 -24.70 9.55
C LEU A 186 -7.40 -24.55 8.75
N VAL A 187 -8.09 -25.65 8.46
CA VAL A 187 -9.37 -25.65 7.74
C VAL A 187 -10.50 -24.91 8.47
N HIS A 188 -10.44 -24.80 9.80
CA HIS A 188 -11.45 -24.11 10.60
C HIS A 188 -11.09 -22.66 10.89
N ARG A 189 -9.97 -22.17 10.34
CA ARG A 189 -9.47 -20.82 10.63
C ARG A 189 -9.91 -19.84 9.56
N ASP A 190 -10.36 -18.69 10.04
CA ASP A 190 -10.87 -17.62 9.19
C ASP A 190 -10.33 -16.27 9.66
N VAL A 191 -9.56 -15.62 8.79
CA VAL A 191 -8.99 -14.31 9.05
C VAL A 191 -10.06 -13.25 9.29
N ARG A 192 -11.26 -13.41 8.71
CA ARG A 192 -12.39 -12.48 8.88
C ARG A 192 -12.86 -12.46 10.33
N SER A 193 -12.88 -13.62 11.00
CA SER A 193 -13.21 -13.70 12.43
C SER A 193 -12.17 -13.00 13.30
N ILE A 194 -10.88 -13.12 12.94
CA ILE A 194 -9.79 -12.42 13.64
C ILE A 194 -9.93 -10.91 13.44
N LEU A 195 -10.17 -10.45 12.21
CA LEU A 195 -10.36 -9.04 11.89
C LEU A 195 -11.57 -8.46 12.62
N ALA A 196 -12.70 -9.18 12.66
CA ALA A 196 -13.89 -8.76 13.39
C ALA A 196 -13.59 -8.56 14.90
N ASN A 197 -12.90 -9.51 15.52
CA ASN A 197 -12.53 -9.40 16.94
C ASN A 197 -11.57 -8.23 17.21
N LEU A 198 -10.59 -8.00 16.33
CA LEU A 198 -9.67 -6.87 16.47
C LEU A 198 -10.34 -5.51 16.30
N ARG A 199 -11.41 -5.41 15.51
CA ARG A 199 -12.20 -4.17 15.37
C ARG A 199 -12.96 -3.84 16.66
N VAL A 200 -13.54 -4.85 17.32
CA VAL A 200 -14.26 -4.66 18.60
C VAL A 200 -13.33 -4.16 19.71
N LEU A 201 -12.05 -4.54 19.65
CA LEU A 201 -11.04 -4.17 20.64
C LEU A 201 -10.32 -2.85 20.33
N GLN A 202 -10.72 -2.14 19.27
CA GLN A 202 -10.10 -0.88 18.89
C GLN A 202 -10.39 0.18 19.98
N GLY A 203 -9.33 0.68 20.63
CA GLY A 203 -9.43 1.59 21.78
C GLY A 203 -9.37 0.90 23.14
N CYS A 204 -9.38 -0.43 23.20
CA CYS A 204 -9.16 -1.16 24.44
C CYS A 204 -7.66 -1.28 24.74
N LYS A 205 -7.25 -0.88 25.95
CA LYS A 205 -5.91 -1.18 26.49
C LYS A 205 -5.96 -2.52 27.22
N LEU A 206 -5.56 -3.59 26.55
CA LEU A 206 -5.50 -4.92 27.17
C LEU A 206 -4.25 -5.03 28.05
N THR A 207 -4.45 -5.18 29.35
CA THR A 207 -3.39 -5.52 30.30
C THR A 207 -3.51 -7.00 30.68
N PHE A 208 -2.49 -7.78 30.38
CA PHE A 208 -2.41 -9.18 30.79
C PHE A 208 -1.56 -9.26 32.06
N LYS A 209 -2.12 -9.81 33.14
CA LYS A 209 -1.41 -10.07 34.40
C LYS A 209 -1.38 -11.58 34.64
N GLY A 210 -0.27 -12.24 34.31
CA GLY A 210 -0.08 -13.68 34.53
C GLY A 210 0.90 -14.35 33.55
N ASN A 211 1.68 -15.32 34.04
CA ASN A 211 2.81 -15.95 33.38
C ASN A 211 2.45 -16.62 32.04
N PHE A 212 2.85 -15.99 30.93
CA PHE A 212 2.90 -16.68 29.65
C PHE A 212 3.91 -17.82 29.77
N PRO A 213 3.55 -19.08 29.42
CA PRO A 213 4.52 -20.15 29.39
C PRO A 213 5.58 -19.81 28.35
N ARG A 214 6.84 -19.76 28.78
CA ARG A 214 8.00 -19.68 27.89
C ARG A 214 7.98 -20.93 27.00
N VAL A 215 7.97 -20.72 25.69
CA VAL A 215 8.30 -21.75 24.70
C VAL A 215 9.62 -21.34 24.07
#